data_AF-A0A6L3A5X4-F1
#
_entry.id   AF-A0A6L3A5X4-F1
#
_cell.length_a   1.000
_cell.length_b   1.000
_cell.length_c   1.000
_cell.angle_alpha   90.00
_cell.angle_beta   90.00
_cell.angle_gamma   90.00
#
_symmetry.space_group_name_H-M   'P 1'
#
loop_
_entity.id
_entity.type
_entity.pdbx_description
1 polymer ?
#
loop_
_entity_poly.entity_id
_entity_poly.type
_entity_poly.pdbx_seq_one_letter_code
_entity_poly.pdbx_strand_id
1 'polypeptide(L)'
;MLAWSHAAAAPVARQEPGSGRTAQETPETGDVQETRNASVRAGGLQAVLTTARGEIRIQLLSDEAPVAVASFVNLVQRGFYDGLTFDRVVGKTAVEGGCPLGKGIGWPGYKFEDEFTEALRHDRPGRVSLLNAGPDSNGCRFTITMRSMPTMDGRNTIFGQVRGGLDVVQRLEPGDAIESVKIVGDPTPLLTRLAERVKSWNRALDARYSRLRPAGIRPDVPLPASPTPEPAAPKPD
;
A
#
# COMPACT_ATOMS: atom_id res chain seq x y z
N MET A 1 50.82 1.14 58.66
CA MET A 1 49.59 0.92 57.87
C MET A 1 49.87 -0.34 57.05
N LEU A 2 49.33 -1.52 57.42
CA LEU A 2 47.96 -1.99 57.12
C LEU A 2 47.80 -2.22 55.59
N ALA A 3 47.82 -3.41 54.97
CA ALA A 3 47.74 -4.85 55.34
C ALA A 3 46.38 -5.56 55.01
N TRP A 4 46.43 -6.90 54.89
CA TRP A 4 45.41 -7.95 54.53
C TRP A 4 45.81 -8.65 53.19
N SER A 5 46.12 -9.95 53.04
CA SER A 5 45.77 -11.27 53.66
C SER A 5 44.66 -12.01 52.89
N HIS A 6 44.92 -13.05 52.06
CA HIS A 6 45.09 -14.51 52.38
C HIS A 6 43.86 -15.16 53.09
N ALA A 7 43.37 -16.37 52.77
CA ALA A 7 43.69 -17.46 51.81
C ALA A 7 42.36 -18.26 51.45
N ALA A 8 42.22 -19.48 50.89
CA ALA A 8 43.09 -20.64 50.56
C ALA A 8 42.56 -21.47 49.34
N ALA A 9 42.42 -22.81 49.40
CA ALA A 9 42.14 -23.71 48.23
C ALA A 9 41.25 -24.97 48.52
N ALA A 10 41.00 -25.80 47.49
CA ALA A 10 40.01 -26.91 47.42
C ALA A 10 40.52 -28.31 47.89
N PRO A 11 39.70 -29.39 47.78
CA PRO A 11 40.08 -30.50 46.89
C PRO A 11 38.92 -31.17 46.08
N VAL A 12 39.21 -32.30 45.42
CA VAL A 12 38.46 -32.96 44.32
C VAL A 12 37.90 -34.36 44.70
N ALA A 13 36.85 -34.81 44.02
CA ALA A 13 36.46 -36.23 43.89
C ALA A 13 36.08 -36.59 42.43
N ARG A 14 36.16 -37.88 42.05
CA ARG A 14 35.75 -38.43 40.73
C ARG A 14 34.94 -39.72 40.90
N GLN A 15 34.02 -40.02 39.98
CA GLN A 15 33.77 -41.39 39.49
C GLN A 15 32.95 -41.40 38.17
N GLU A 16 33.09 -42.49 37.40
CA GLU A 16 32.39 -42.86 36.15
C GLU A 16 32.11 -44.39 36.20
N PRO A 17 31.49 -45.05 35.19
CA PRO A 17 30.55 -44.60 34.15
C PRO A 17 29.20 -45.40 34.19
N GLY A 18 28.25 -45.11 33.29
CA GLY A 18 27.01 -45.89 33.15
C GLY A 18 26.43 -45.89 31.72
N SER A 19 26.20 -47.07 31.14
CA SER A 19 25.78 -47.25 29.73
C SER A 19 24.27 -47.05 29.51
N GLY A 20 23.89 -46.40 28.41
CA GLY A 20 22.49 -46.27 27.94
C GLY A 20 22.43 -46.07 26.41
N ARG A 21 21.61 -46.88 25.71
CA ARG A 21 21.66 -47.03 24.24
C ARG A 21 20.78 -46.01 23.48
N THR A 22 21.34 -45.54 22.36
CA THR A 22 20.73 -45.46 21.01
C THR A 22 19.28 -45.00 20.84
N ALA A 23 19.12 -43.82 20.22
CA ALA A 23 18.28 -43.64 19.02
C ALA A 23 18.73 -42.41 18.23
N GLN A 24 18.70 -42.50 16.89
CA GLN A 24 18.61 -41.34 16.00
C GLN A 24 17.22 -41.36 15.39
N GLU A 25 16.49 -40.25 15.43
CA GLU A 25 15.30 -40.07 14.59
C GLU A 25 15.45 -38.80 13.76
N THR A 26 14.90 -38.85 12.56
CA THR A 26 15.04 -37.84 11.50
C THR A 26 14.06 -36.68 11.69
N PRO A 27 14.35 -35.48 11.13
CA PRO A 27 13.40 -34.37 11.16
C PRO A 27 12.13 -34.72 10.38
N GLU A 28 10.99 -34.75 11.06
CA GLU A 28 9.70 -34.88 10.39
C GLU A 28 9.32 -33.62 9.62
N THR A 29 8.63 -33.79 8.49
CA THR A 29 8.25 -32.69 7.61
C THR A 29 6.91 -32.09 8.04
N GLY A 30 6.92 -30.88 8.60
CA GLY A 30 5.71 -30.17 9.04
C GLY A 30 5.59 -28.73 8.52
N ASP A 31 4.44 -28.43 7.91
CA ASP A 31 3.80 -27.11 7.79
C ASP A 31 4.62 -25.88 7.38
N VAL A 32 5.19 -25.93 6.17
CA VAL A 32 5.67 -24.74 5.43
C VAL A 32 4.52 -23.75 5.08
N GLN A 33 3.25 -24.14 5.26
CA GLN A 33 2.08 -23.35 4.84
C GLN A 33 1.54 -22.35 5.88
N GLU A 34 1.77 -22.54 7.19
CA GLU A 34 1.12 -21.70 8.22
C GLU A 34 1.73 -20.28 8.35
N THR A 35 2.97 -20.09 7.90
CA THR A 35 3.67 -18.78 7.98
C THR A 35 3.10 -17.69 7.06
N ARG A 36 2.14 -17.99 6.16
CA ARG A 36 1.59 -17.00 5.21
C ARG A 36 0.43 -16.14 5.72
N ASN A 37 -0.24 -16.52 6.81
CA ASN A 37 -1.43 -15.80 7.31
C ASN A 37 -1.20 -15.04 8.64
N ALA A 38 0.00 -15.13 9.23
CA ALA A 38 0.31 -14.63 10.57
C ALA A 38 0.48 -13.09 10.70
N SER A 39 -0.29 -12.29 9.96
CA SER A 39 -0.32 -10.81 10.09
C SER A 39 -1.72 -10.18 9.98
N VAL A 40 -2.80 -10.97 9.97
CA VAL A 40 -4.18 -10.45 10.11
C VAL A 40 -4.45 -10.03 11.56
N ARG A 41 -3.93 -8.87 11.96
CA ARG A 41 -4.28 -8.16 13.20
C ARG A 41 -4.95 -6.84 12.82
N ALA A 42 -6.15 -6.60 13.32
CA ALA A 42 -6.98 -5.41 13.07
C ALA A 42 -6.95 -4.95 11.60
N GLY A 43 -7.63 -5.70 10.71
CA GLY A 43 -7.47 -5.73 9.25
C GLY A 43 -7.11 -4.43 8.54
N GLY A 44 -5.83 -4.08 8.53
CA GLY A 44 -5.30 -2.87 7.90
C GLY A 44 -5.42 -2.92 6.38
N LEU A 45 -5.85 -1.80 5.79
CA LEU A 45 -6.05 -1.66 4.36
C LEU A 45 -4.74 -1.84 3.58
N GLN A 46 -4.83 -2.51 2.43
CA GLN A 46 -3.74 -2.62 1.48
C GLN A 46 -4.21 -2.26 0.07
N ALA A 47 -3.29 -1.80 -0.77
CA ALA A 47 -3.45 -1.71 -2.21
C ALA A 47 -2.49 -2.67 -2.90
N VAL A 48 -3.02 -3.49 -3.81
CA VAL A 48 -2.23 -4.29 -4.76
C VAL A 48 -2.30 -3.56 -6.10
N LEU A 49 -1.15 -3.07 -6.57
CA LEU A 49 -0.99 -2.37 -7.83
C LEU A 49 -0.30 -3.31 -8.82
N THR A 50 -0.92 -3.56 -9.97
CA THR A 50 -0.44 -4.51 -10.98
C THR A 50 0.21 -3.77 -12.16
N THR A 51 1.34 -4.29 -12.63
CA THR A 51 2.08 -3.80 -13.79
C THR A 51 2.71 -4.98 -14.54
N ALA A 52 3.08 -4.79 -15.81
CA ALA A 52 3.89 -5.73 -16.57
C ALA A 52 5.27 -6.06 -15.95
N ARG A 53 5.77 -5.22 -15.01
CA ARG A 53 7.02 -5.48 -14.25
C ARG A 53 6.79 -6.36 -12.99
N GLY A 54 5.54 -6.59 -12.60
CA GLY A 54 5.10 -7.34 -11.42
C GLY A 54 4.04 -6.62 -10.56
N GLU A 55 3.63 -7.25 -9.45
CA GLU A 55 2.79 -6.64 -8.42
C GLU A 55 3.59 -5.79 -7.43
N ILE A 56 3.02 -4.66 -7.01
CA ILE A 56 3.49 -3.84 -5.90
C ILE A 56 2.41 -3.84 -4.81
N ARG A 57 2.76 -4.26 -3.59
CA ARG A 57 1.84 -4.39 -2.45
C ARG A 57 2.12 -3.31 -1.41
N ILE A 58 1.16 -2.43 -1.19
CA ILE A 58 1.26 -1.23 -0.36
C ILE A 58 0.33 -1.39 0.85
N GLN A 59 0.86 -1.35 2.07
CA GLN A 59 0.05 -1.09 3.25
C GLN A 59 -0.38 0.38 3.23
N LEU A 60 -1.66 0.65 3.45
CA LEU A 60 -2.21 1.99 3.57
C LEU A 60 -2.27 2.37 5.06
N LEU A 61 -1.94 3.64 5.36
CA LEU A 61 -1.72 4.16 6.71
C LEU A 61 -2.92 5.04 7.12
N SER A 62 -4.07 4.39 7.34
CA SER A 62 -5.38 5.03 7.53
C SER A 62 -5.57 5.75 8.87
N ASP A 63 -4.64 5.54 9.80
CA ASP A 63 -4.71 6.08 11.16
C ASP A 63 -3.87 7.36 11.24
N GLU A 64 -2.74 7.40 10.53
CA GLU A 64 -1.87 8.56 10.40
C GLU A 64 -2.26 9.53 9.27
N ALA A 65 -2.85 9.04 8.17
CA ALA A 65 -3.25 9.82 6.99
C ALA A 65 -4.65 9.42 6.46
N PRO A 66 -5.72 9.56 7.28
CA PRO A 66 -7.07 9.10 6.93
C PRO A 66 -7.67 9.73 5.68
N VAL A 67 -7.47 11.03 5.44
CA VAL A 67 -8.04 11.74 4.27
C VAL A 67 -7.34 11.32 2.99
N ALA A 68 -6.01 11.21 3.02
CA ALA A 68 -5.19 10.73 1.90
C ALA A 68 -5.53 9.29 1.52
N VAL A 69 -5.61 8.38 2.51
CA VAL A 69 -6.01 6.99 2.26
C VAL A 69 -7.44 6.91 1.72
N ALA A 70 -8.40 7.66 2.27
CA ALA A 70 -9.78 7.66 1.78
C ALA A 70 -9.90 8.19 0.34
N SER A 71 -9.18 9.27 0.00
CA SER A 71 -9.11 9.79 -1.36
C SER A 71 -8.52 8.74 -2.32
N PHE A 72 -7.38 8.14 -1.98
CA PHE A 72 -6.74 7.11 -2.79
C PHE A 72 -7.64 5.89 -2.99
N VAL A 73 -8.26 5.38 -1.92
CA VAL A 73 -9.19 4.24 -1.96
C VAL A 73 -10.41 4.54 -2.83
N ASN A 74 -11.02 5.72 -2.71
CA ASN A 74 -12.14 6.11 -3.58
C ASN A 74 -11.69 6.15 -5.05
N LEU A 75 -10.55 6.78 -5.36
CA LEU A 75 -9.99 6.81 -6.72
C LEU A 75 -9.74 5.39 -7.28
N VAL A 76 -9.24 4.46 -6.48
CA VAL A 76 -9.08 3.05 -6.87
C VAL A 76 -10.43 2.38 -7.15
N GLN A 77 -11.43 2.52 -6.27
CA GLN A 77 -12.77 1.93 -6.49
C GLN A 77 -13.47 2.51 -7.73
N ARG A 78 -13.25 3.80 -8.03
CA ARG A 78 -13.72 4.46 -9.26
C ARG A 78 -13.01 3.99 -10.54
N GLY A 79 -11.93 3.20 -10.44
CA GLY A 79 -11.10 2.79 -11.59
C GLY A 79 -10.22 3.92 -12.14
N PHE A 80 -9.85 4.90 -11.32
CA PHE A 80 -9.13 6.09 -11.76
C PHE A 80 -7.71 5.80 -12.22
N TYR A 81 -6.99 4.95 -11.48
CA TYR A 81 -5.59 4.61 -11.75
C TYR A 81 -5.41 3.59 -12.87
N ASP A 82 -6.46 2.83 -13.21
CA ASP A 82 -6.44 1.84 -14.28
C ASP A 82 -6.10 2.53 -15.61
N GLY A 83 -5.00 2.10 -16.24
CA GLY A 83 -4.47 2.65 -17.49
C GLY A 83 -3.68 3.96 -17.36
N LEU A 84 -3.41 4.44 -16.14
CA LEU A 84 -2.47 5.55 -15.92
C LEU A 84 -1.02 5.04 -15.91
N THR A 85 -0.05 5.94 -16.01
CA THR A 85 1.38 5.59 -16.03
C THR A 85 2.14 6.10 -14.81
N PHE A 86 3.35 5.58 -14.65
CA PHE A 86 4.41 6.25 -13.91
C PHE A 86 5.01 7.38 -14.79
N ASP A 87 4.80 8.64 -14.38
CA ASP A 87 5.24 9.85 -15.11
C ASP A 87 6.77 9.92 -15.23
N ARG A 88 7.49 9.55 -14.16
CA ARG A 88 8.91 9.92 -13.97
C ARG A 88 9.62 9.00 -12.98
N VAL A 89 10.82 8.55 -13.33
CA VAL A 89 11.81 8.04 -12.37
C VAL A 89 12.70 9.21 -11.93
N VAL A 90 12.70 9.51 -10.63
CA VAL A 90 13.53 10.57 -10.03
C VAL A 90 14.85 9.96 -9.61
N GLY A 91 15.92 10.19 -10.37
CA GLY A 91 17.33 10.02 -9.93
C GLY A 91 17.73 8.67 -9.32
N LYS A 92 16.97 7.59 -9.54
CA LYS A 92 17.08 6.30 -8.81
C LYS A 92 16.85 6.41 -7.29
N THR A 93 16.14 7.45 -6.85
CA THR A 93 15.69 7.69 -5.46
C THR A 93 14.19 7.48 -5.29
N ALA A 94 13.37 7.69 -6.32
CA ALA A 94 11.92 7.43 -6.32
C ALA A 94 11.33 7.26 -7.74
N VAL A 95 10.07 6.85 -7.81
CA VAL A 95 9.23 6.87 -9.03
C VAL A 95 7.92 7.59 -8.74
N GLU A 96 7.44 8.43 -9.67
CA GLU A 96 6.20 9.19 -9.58
C GLU A 96 5.15 8.68 -10.58
N GLY A 97 3.87 8.74 -10.22
CA GLY A 97 2.78 8.33 -11.11
C GLY A 97 1.40 8.84 -10.68
N GLY A 98 0.36 8.31 -11.33
CA GLY A 98 -1.04 8.63 -11.02
C GLY A 98 -1.55 9.93 -11.64
N CYS A 99 -0.85 10.48 -12.64
CA CYS A 99 -1.30 11.64 -13.40
C CYS A 99 -2.32 11.27 -14.49
N PRO A 100 -3.57 11.76 -14.45
CA PRO A 100 -4.59 11.45 -15.47
C PRO A 100 -4.32 12.08 -16.85
N LEU A 101 -3.18 12.76 -17.04
CA LEU A 101 -2.76 13.38 -18.30
C LEU A 101 -1.40 12.87 -18.81
N GLY A 102 -0.73 11.94 -18.10
CA GLY A 102 0.59 11.39 -18.46
C GLY A 102 1.74 12.41 -18.58
N LYS A 103 1.54 13.62 -18.05
CA LYS A 103 2.43 14.79 -18.21
C LYS A 103 2.79 15.44 -16.86
N GLY A 104 2.65 14.73 -15.75
CA GLY A 104 2.90 15.26 -14.40
C GLY A 104 1.98 16.40 -13.88
N ILE A 105 0.99 16.86 -14.66
CA ILE A 105 0.16 18.06 -14.35
C ILE A 105 -1.35 17.80 -14.14
N GLY A 106 -1.79 16.54 -14.16
CA GLY A 106 -3.19 16.15 -14.00
C GLY A 106 -3.62 16.02 -12.53
N TRP A 107 -4.91 16.32 -12.25
CA TRP A 107 -5.51 16.35 -10.91
C TRP A 107 -6.94 15.80 -10.94
N PRO A 108 -7.47 15.19 -9.86
CA PRO A 108 -8.74 14.45 -9.88
C PRO A 108 -10.00 15.35 -9.86
N GLY A 109 -9.87 16.63 -10.22
CA GLY A 109 -10.95 17.62 -10.13
C GLY A 109 -11.16 18.25 -8.74
N TYR A 110 -10.46 17.75 -7.71
CA TYR A 110 -10.49 18.27 -6.35
C TYR A 110 -9.08 18.37 -5.73
N LYS A 111 -9.00 19.04 -4.57
CA LYS A 111 -7.81 19.12 -3.71
C LYS A 111 -8.19 18.84 -2.24
N PHE A 112 -7.19 18.53 -1.41
CA PHE A 112 -7.33 18.40 0.05
C PHE A 112 -6.02 18.72 0.78
N GLU A 113 -6.12 18.85 2.11
CA GLU A 113 -5.07 19.23 3.05
C GLU A 113 -3.88 18.25 3.09
N ASP A 114 -2.77 18.67 3.69
CA ASP A 114 -1.66 17.80 4.06
C ASP A 114 -1.84 17.14 5.44
N GLU A 115 -1.47 15.86 5.57
CA GLU A 115 -1.53 15.07 6.80
C GLU A 115 -0.10 14.69 7.22
N PHE A 116 0.43 15.34 8.27
CA PHE A 116 1.77 15.09 8.80
C PHE A 116 1.72 14.64 10.26
N THR A 117 2.45 13.57 10.59
CA THR A 117 2.63 13.07 11.95
C THR A 117 4.12 13.02 12.29
N GLU A 118 4.50 12.86 13.56
CA GLU A 118 5.92 12.65 13.92
C GLU A 118 6.44 11.25 13.54
N ALA A 119 5.56 10.26 13.54
CA ALA A 119 5.90 8.85 13.27
C ALA A 119 6.22 8.57 11.79
N LEU A 120 5.74 9.39 10.85
CA LEU A 120 5.95 9.20 9.41
C LEU A 120 7.01 10.16 8.86
N ARG A 121 8.07 9.57 8.30
CA ARG A 121 9.20 10.25 7.65
C ARG A 121 9.59 9.49 6.38
N HIS A 122 10.23 10.15 5.43
CA HIS A 122 10.81 9.57 4.23
C HIS A 122 12.18 8.94 4.56
N ASP A 123 12.25 8.21 5.67
CA ASP A 123 13.47 7.67 6.30
C ASP A 123 13.96 6.36 5.67
N ARG A 124 13.16 5.74 4.81
CA ARG A 124 13.37 4.39 4.26
C ARG A 124 12.81 4.23 2.84
N PRO A 125 13.24 3.19 2.08
CA PRO A 125 12.60 2.78 0.84
C PRO A 125 11.13 2.38 1.01
N GLY A 126 10.38 2.47 -0.08
CA GLY A 126 8.98 2.03 -0.16
C GLY A 126 7.98 2.97 0.50
N ARG A 127 8.36 4.18 0.91
CA ARG A 127 7.40 5.18 1.41
C ARG A 127 6.55 5.65 0.23
N VAL A 128 5.23 5.68 0.43
CA VAL A 128 4.27 6.14 -0.58
C VAL A 128 3.64 7.43 -0.07
N SER A 129 3.86 8.52 -0.80
CA SER A 129 3.39 9.86 -0.43
C SER A 129 2.80 10.62 -1.61
N LEU A 130 1.94 11.59 -1.30
CA LEU A 130 1.23 12.39 -2.30
C LEU A 130 2.09 13.55 -2.81
N LEU A 131 1.97 13.80 -4.12
CA LEU A 131 2.57 14.94 -4.79
C LEU A 131 1.54 16.08 -4.84
N ASN A 132 1.89 17.20 -4.24
CA ASN A 132 1.10 18.42 -4.17
C ASN A 132 1.71 19.52 -5.07
N ALA A 133 1.00 20.64 -5.21
CA ALA A 133 1.41 21.83 -5.95
C ALA A 133 1.75 23.00 -4.98
N GLY A 134 2.32 22.67 -3.82
CA GLY A 134 2.36 23.52 -2.63
C GLY A 134 1.49 22.95 -1.50
N PRO A 135 1.46 23.57 -0.30
CA PRO A 135 0.67 23.09 0.83
C PRO A 135 -0.81 22.90 0.50
N ASP A 136 -1.45 21.94 1.16
CA ASP A 136 -2.91 21.70 1.12
C ASP A 136 -3.48 21.55 -0.30
N SER A 137 -2.68 20.94 -1.18
CA SER A 137 -3.04 20.74 -2.58
C SER A 137 -2.83 19.31 -3.07
N ASN A 138 -3.03 18.35 -2.18
CA ASN A 138 -3.03 16.93 -2.47
C ASN A 138 -4.17 16.54 -3.43
N GLY A 139 -3.98 15.42 -4.13
CA GLY A 139 -4.92 14.96 -5.17
C GLY A 139 -4.77 13.47 -5.48
N CYS A 140 -4.33 13.14 -6.69
CA CYS A 140 -4.16 11.75 -7.16
C CYS A 140 -2.71 11.37 -7.51
N ARG A 141 -1.82 12.34 -7.70
CA ARG A 141 -0.41 12.04 -8.03
C ARG A 141 0.33 11.59 -6.78
N PHE A 142 1.15 10.55 -6.92
CA PHE A 142 1.91 9.97 -5.81
C PHE A 142 3.35 9.66 -6.23
N THR A 143 4.20 9.48 -5.22
CA THR A 143 5.56 8.95 -5.36
C THR A 143 5.70 7.64 -4.57
N ILE A 144 6.61 6.77 -5.01
CA ILE A 144 7.11 5.64 -4.23
C ILE A 144 8.63 5.77 -4.11
N THR A 145 9.15 5.87 -2.89
CA THR A 145 10.59 5.99 -2.67
C THR A 145 11.32 4.66 -2.92
N MET A 146 12.52 4.74 -3.49
CA MET A 146 13.49 3.64 -3.60
C MET A 146 14.59 3.75 -2.53
N ARG A 147 14.73 4.93 -1.90
CA ARG A 147 15.72 5.27 -0.86
C ARG A 147 15.06 6.17 0.20
N SER A 148 15.81 6.57 1.22
CA SER A 148 15.40 7.69 2.07
C SER A 148 15.43 9.02 1.27
N MET A 149 14.47 9.89 1.54
CA MET A 149 14.33 11.23 0.93
C MET A 149 13.84 12.29 1.96
N PRO A 150 14.61 12.60 3.02
CA PRO A 150 14.15 13.52 4.09
C PRO A 150 13.78 14.93 3.62
N THR A 151 14.20 15.33 2.41
CA THR A 151 13.82 16.59 1.76
C THR A 151 12.32 16.68 1.37
N MET A 152 11.56 15.60 1.59
CA MET A 152 10.10 15.52 1.44
C MET A 152 9.34 15.51 2.78
N ASP A 153 10.04 15.48 3.92
CA ASP A 153 9.42 15.48 5.25
C ASP A 153 8.79 16.84 5.58
N GLY A 154 7.58 16.81 6.14
CA GLY A 154 6.76 18.01 6.34
C GLY A 154 6.33 18.71 5.05
N ARG A 155 6.43 18.03 3.89
CA ARG A 155 6.13 18.60 2.56
C ARG A 155 5.26 17.71 1.67
N ASN A 156 5.27 16.40 1.88
CA ASN A 156 4.48 15.43 1.11
C ASN A 156 3.84 14.39 2.03
N THR A 157 2.51 14.32 2.01
CA THR A 157 1.72 13.46 2.90
C THR A 157 2.00 11.97 2.65
N ILE A 158 2.61 11.28 3.62
CA ILE A 158 2.87 9.83 3.56
C ILE A 158 1.58 9.09 3.95
N PHE A 159 1.03 8.32 3.01
CA PHE A 159 -0.21 7.56 3.21
C PHE A 159 -0.04 6.05 3.04
N GLY A 160 1.16 5.58 2.70
CA GLY A 160 1.43 4.16 2.52
C GLY A 160 2.89 3.73 2.66
N GLN A 161 3.08 2.42 2.74
CA GLN A 161 4.38 1.75 2.79
C GLN A 161 4.32 0.47 1.92
N VAL A 162 5.21 0.36 0.94
CA VAL A 162 5.43 -0.88 0.19
C VAL A 162 5.88 -1.97 1.16
N ARG A 163 5.17 -3.11 1.14
CA ARG A 163 5.44 -4.34 1.89
C ARG A 163 5.83 -5.52 1.00
N GLY A 164 5.63 -5.43 -0.32
CA GLY A 164 6.10 -6.39 -1.31
C GLY A 164 6.23 -5.73 -2.69
N GLY A 165 7.14 -6.23 -3.53
CA GLY A 165 7.40 -5.65 -4.86
C GLY A 165 8.27 -4.39 -4.86
N LEU A 166 9.12 -4.17 -3.84
CA LEU A 166 10.07 -3.05 -3.88
C LEU A 166 11.12 -3.22 -4.99
N ASP A 167 11.44 -4.45 -5.35
CA ASP A 167 12.24 -4.81 -6.52
C ASP A 167 11.51 -4.49 -7.83
N VAL A 168 10.17 -4.65 -7.88
CA VAL A 168 9.33 -4.22 -9.01
C VAL A 168 9.38 -2.70 -9.14
N VAL A 169 9.21 -1.96 -8.03
CA VAL A 169 9.35 -0.49 -8.00
C VAL A 169 10.70 -0.04 -8.57
N GLN A 170 11.79 -0.72 -8.21
CA GLN A 170 13.14 -0.42 -8.71
C GLN A 170 13.37 -0.77 -10.19
N ARG A 171 12.47 -1.54 -10.82
CA ARG A 171 12.47 -1.87 -12.26
C ARG A 171 11.48 -1.06 -13.09
N LEU A 172 10.69 -0.16 -12.48
CA LEU A 172 9.76 0.71 -13.19
C LEU A 172 10.50 1.76 -14.02
N GLU A 173 10.03 1.97 -15.25
CA GLU A 173 10.54 2.96 -16.19
C GLU A 173 9.44 4.00 -16.53
N PRO A 174 9.79 5.24 -16.94
CA PRO A 174 8.80 6.25 -17.30
C PRO A 174 7.90 5.76 -18.45
N GLY A 175 6.59 5.82 -18.25
CA GLY A 175 5.61 5.28 -19.19
C GLY A 175 5.13 3.84 -18.88
N ASP A 176 5.73 3.13 -17.92
CA ASP A 176 5.15 1.86 -17.43
C ASP A 176 3.73 2.08 -16.91
N ALA A 177 2.84 1.16 -17.26
CA ALA A 177 1.41 1.26 -16.97
C ALA A 177 1.04 0.68 -15.59
N ILE A 178 0.14 1.38 -14.91
CA ILE A 178 -0.67 0.88 -13.81
C ILE A 178 -1.86 0.16 -14.45
N GLU A 179 -1.74 -1.16 -14.62
CA GLU A 179 -2.74 -1.97 -15.33
C GLU A 179 -4.05 -2.05 -14.55
N SER A 180 -3.94 -2.23 -13.23
CA SER A 180 -5.06 -2.04 -12.30
C SER A 180 -4.56 -1.79 -10.88
N VAL A 181 -5.44 -1.26 -10.03
CA VAL A 181 -5.23 -1.25 -8.57
C VAL A 181 -6.42 -1.92 -7.88
N LYS A 182 -6.15 -2.73 -6.85
CA LYS A 182 -7.17 -3.42 -6.04
C LYS A 182 -6.96 -3.12 -4.57
N ILE A 183 -8.04 -2.81 -3.85
CA ILE A 183 -8.02 -2.65 -2.39
C ILE A 183 -8.28 -4.01 -1.73
N VAL A 184 -7.55 -4.29 -0.64
CA VAL A 184 -7.69 -5.48 0.20
C VAL A 184 -7.94 -5.03 1.64
N GLY A 185 -8.87 -5.69 2.33
CA GLY A 185 -9.49 -5.21 3.58
C GLY A 185 -10.82 -4.47 3.31
N ASP A 186 -11.55 -4.11 4.35
CA ASP A 186 -12.82 -3.36 4.21
C ASP A 186 -12.61 -1.84 4.41
N PRO A 187 -12.71 -1.03 3.34
CA PRO A 187 -12.58 0.42 3.45
C PRO A 187 -13.86 1.11 3.95
N THR A 188 -14.98 0.38 4.11
CA THR A 188 -16.30 0.98 4.41
C THR A 188 -16.27 1.87 5.66
N PRO A 189 -15.69 1.48 6.80
CA PRO A 189 -15.65 2.34 7.99
C PRO A 189 -14.92 3.68 7.77
N LEU A 190 -13.82 3.66 7.00
CA LEU A 190 -13.05 4.87 6.67
C LEU A 190 -13.83 5.79 5.72
N LEU A 191 -14.44 5.23 4.68
CA LEU A 191 -15.21 5.99 3.70
C LEU A 191 -16.51 6.54 4.31
N THR A 192 -17.17 5.80 5.20
CA THR A 192 -18.35 6.27 5.96
C THR A 192 -17.97 7.42 6.90
N ARG A 193 -16.85 7.33 7.62
CA ARG A 193 -16.33 8.44 8.48
C ARG A 193 -16.09 9.73 7.69
N LEU A 194 -15.82 9.63 6.38
CA LEU A 194 -15.50 10.75 5.49
C LEU A 194 -16.55 10.95 4.38
N ALA A 195 -17.79 10.49 4.59
CA ALA A 195 -18.80 10.36 3.54
C ALA A 195 -19.09 11.66 2.76
N GLU A 196 -19.22 12.81 3.42
CA GLU A 196 -19.46 14.08 2.71
C GLU A 196 -18.27 14.55 1.87
N ARG A 197 -17.03 14.21 2.25
CA ARG A 197 -15.84 14.43 1.41
C ARG A 197 -15.88 13.51 0.19
N VAL A 198 -16.09 12.21 0.40
CA VAL A 198 -16.22 11.19 -0.66
C VAL A 198 -17.32 11.56 -1.67
N LYS A 199 -18.47 12.02 -1.19
CA LYS A 199 -19.59 12.55 -1.98
C LYS A 199 -19.20 13.79 -2.78
N SER A 200 -18.42 14.71 -2.20
CA SER A 200 -17.94 15.90 -2.90
C SER A 200 -16.89 15.59 -3.96
N TRP A 201 -15.92 14.74 -3.63
CA TRP A 201 -14.91 14.22 -4.56
C TRP A 201 -15.55 13.47 -5.73
N ASN A 202 -16.57 12.63 -5.47
CA ASN A 202 -17.27 11.92 -6.53
C ASN A 202 -18.01 12.87 -7.48
N ARG A 203 -18.70 13.92 -7.00
CA ARG A 203 -19.25 14.98 -7.89
C ARG A 203 -18.18 15.62 -8.79
N ALA A 204 -17.00 15.91 -8.25
CA ALA A 204 -15.89 16.51 -9.00
C ALA A 204 -15.26 15.53 -10.02
N LEU A 205 -15.25 14.22 -9.71
CA LEU A 205 -14.84 13.16 -10.63
C LEU A 205 -15.87 12.96 -11.75
N ASP A 206 -17.16 12.88 -11.41
CA ASP A 206 -18.27 12.67 -12.35
C ASP A 206 -18.34 13.79 -13.40
N ALA A 207 -18.15 15.03 -12.97
CA ALA A 207 -18.13 16.22 -13.83
C ALA A 207 -16.88 16.31 -14.74
N ARG A 208 -15.90 15.40 -14.62
CA ARG A 208 -14.60 15.50 -15.30
C ARG A 208 -14.10 14.22 -15.97
N TYR A 209 -14.61 13.05 -15.58
CA TYR A 209 -14.11 11.74 -16.01
C TYR A 209 -15.25 10.74 -16.25
N SER A 210 -15.92 10.86 -17.39
CA SER A 210 -16.99 9.96 -17.83
C SER A 210 -16.59 8.48 -17.96
N ARG A 211 -15.29 8.16 -18.01
CA ARG A 211 -14.77 6.77 -18.05
C ARG A 211 -14.80 6.03 -16.71
N LEU A 212 -15.06 6.72 -15.60
CA LEU A 212 -14.96 6.11 -14.27
C LEU A 212 -16.18 5.25 -13.95
N ARG A 213 -15.95 4.18 -13.19
CA ARG A 213 -17.03 3.31 -12.65
C ARG A 213 -17.96 4.17 -11.78
N PRO A 214 -19.27 3.87 -11.67
CA PRO A 214 -20.15 4.56 -10.72
C PRO A 214 -19.64 4.53 -9.27
N ALA A 215 -19.88 5.61 -8.52
CA ALA A 215 -19.56 5.63 -7.10
C ALA A 215 -20.41 4.60 -6.31
N GLY A 216 -19.78 3.87 -5.39
CA GLY A 216 -20.45 2.88 -4.54
C GLY A 216 -20.38 1.43 -5.03
N ILE A 217 -19.89 1.15 -6.26
CA ILE A 217 -19.62 -0.23 -6.69
C ILE A 217 -18.34 -0.71 -5.98
N ARG A 218 -18.46 -1.76 -5.14
CA ARG A 218 -17.29 -2.46 -4.60
C ARG A 218 -16.66 -3.33 -5.71
N PRO A 219 -15.32 -3.36 -5.86
CA PRO A 219 -14.65 -3.99 -7.00
C PRO A 219 -14.62 -5.53 -6.97
N ASP A 220 -15.17 -6.15 -5.92
CA ASP A 220 -15.35 -7.58 -5.72
C ASP A 220 -16.75 -8.09 -6.15
N VAL A 221 -17.70 -7.19 -6.44
CA VAL A 221 -19.00 -7.56 -7.01
C VAL A 221 -18.83 -7.83 -8.52
N PRO A 222 -19.22 -9.02 -9.04
CA PRO A 222 -19.21 -9.28 -10.48
C PRO A 222 -20.06 -8.23 -11.22
N LEU A 223 -19.61 -7.83 -12.42
CA LEU A 223 -20.42 -6.97 -13.28
C LEU A 223 -21.81 -7.61 -13.48
N PRO A 224 -22.91 -6.85 -13.33
CA PRO A 224 -24.20 -7.36 -13.75
C PRO A 224 -24.11 -7.73 -15.22
N ALA A 225 -24.58 -8.93 -15.59
CA ALA A 225 -24.58 -9.37 -16.97
C ALA A 225 -25.28 -8.32 -17.84
N SER A 226 -24.67 -7.97 -18.98
CA SER A 226 -25.25 -7.02 -19.93
C SER A 226 -26.71 -7.38 -20.18
N PRO A 227 -27.67 -6.43 -20.11
CA PRO A 227 -29.08 -6.76 -20.31
C PRO A 227 -29.23 -7.43 -21.67
N THR A 228 -29.80 -8.65 -21.66
CA THR A 228 -30.19 -9.36 -22.87
C THR A 228 -31.02 -8.40 -23.73
N PRO A 229 -30.71 -8.21 -25.03
CA PRO A 229 -31.45 -7.27 -25.85
C PRO A 229 -32.93 -7.66 -25.84
N GLU A 230 -33.77 -6.71 -25.43
CA GLU A 230 -35.22 -6.86 -25.39
C GLU A 230 -35.72 -7.24 -26.79
N PRO A 231 -36.55 -8.28 -26.94
CA PRO A 231 -37.02 -8.72 -28.25
C PRO A 231 -37.80 -7.58 -28.91
N ALA A 232 -37.36 -7.18 -30.10
CA ALA A 232 -37.93 -6.05 -30.82
C ALA A 232 -39.46 -6.20 -30.95
N ALA A 233 -40.20 -5.18 -30.53
CA ALA A 233 -41.65 -5.18 -30.58
C ALA A 233 -42.13 -5.48 -32.03
N PRO A 234 -43.18 -6.30 -32.20
CA PRO A 234 -43.72 -6.57 -33.52
C PRO A 234 -44.18 -5.27 -34.18
N LYS A 235 -43.89 -5.11 -35.47
CA LYS A 235 -44.44 -4.02 -36.25
C LYS A 235 -45.96 -4.20 -36.36
N PRO A 236 -46.76 -3.12 -36.31
CA PRO A 236 -48.16 -3.19 -36.69
C PRO A 236 -48.29 -3.52 -38.19
N ASP A 237 -49.39 -4.20 -38.53
CA ASP A 237 -49.81 -4.52 -39.90
C ASP A 237 -50.30 -3.28 -40.68
#